data_AF-A0A1P8BCC0-F1
#
_entry.id   AF-A0A1P8BCC0-F1
#
_cell.length_a   1.000
_cell.length_b   1.000
_cell.length_c   1.000
_cell.angle_alpha   90.00
_cell.angle_beta   90.00
_cell.angle_gamma   90.00
#
_symmetry.space_group_name_H-M   'P 1'
#
loop_
_entity.id
_entity.type
_entity.pdbx_description
1 polymer ?
#
loop_
_entity_poly.entity_id
_entity_poly.type
_entity_poly.pdbx_seq_one_letter_code
_entity_poly.pdbx_strand_id
1 'polypeptide(L)'
;MMDLEPFTEAVTRILQEALHAMCLLAEEAKADVIREQETARKAIEEAPQVIKENSEDTEKFNSLTSEVEALKASLQSERQAAEDLRNAFSEAEARNSELATNLENVTRRVDQLCESASLQSEQQAAEDLRKALSLAEARNLELTTKLENVTRRVDQLCESESQEVLVKCISQNLGYDGGKPVAACVIYKCLLHWRSFEVERTNIFDRIVKIIASAIEVSDSYKVSDNNEVLAYWLSNSAMLVCVLQRTFRSSTMLSSKGLMSGVLVSYLDRQSQVVPKCPAMLFKKQLIDFLQKIYGMMRDNLKKEILPHLEYCKQAPWPFSNPKERIVHWQRIVGSLRSYLNIMKANNVSLRIR
;
A
#
# COMPACT_ATOMS: atom_id res chain seq x y z
N MET A 1 -35.40 10.84 98.63
CA MET A 1 -34.51 12.01 98.57
C MET A 1 -33.75 11.98 99.88
N MET A 2 -32.48 11.57 99.86
CA MET A 2 -31.63 11.55 101.06
C MET A 2 -30.59 12.63 100.89
N ASP A 3 -30.73 13.62 101.75
CA ASP A 3 -29.99 14.87 101.79
C ASP A 3 -28.50 14.61 102.09
N LEU A 4 -27.63 15.02 101.15
CA LEU A 4 -26.18 15.11 101.32
C LEU A 4 -25.75 16.40 102.07
N GLU A 5 -26.72 17.21 102.50
CA GLU A 5 -26.55 18.49 103.20
C GLU A 5 -25.74 18.42 104.52
N PRO A 6 -25.91 17.42 105.42
CA PRO A 6 -25.20 17.41 106.70
C PRO A 6 -23.70 17.07 106.58
N PHE A 7 -23.27 16.44 105.47
CA PHE A 7 -21.86 16.09 105.27
C PHE A 7 -21.07 17.27 104.68
N THR A 8 -21.69 18.08 103.81
CA THR A 8 -21.12 19.34 103.34
C THR A 8 -20.96 20.36 104.45
N GLU A 9 -21.91 20.44 105.39
CA GLU A 9 -21.90 21.41 106.49
C GLU A 9 -20.83 21.10 107.57
N ALA A 10 -20.54 19.81 107.80
CA ALA A 10 -19.45 19.39 108.68
C ALA A 10 -18.07 19.73 108.09
N VAL A 11 -17.88 19.57 106.78
CA VAL A 11 -16.62 19.86 106.09
C VAL A 11 -16.39 21.36 105.97
N THR A 12 -17.43 22.16 105.68
CA THR A 12 -17.30 23.63 105.69
C THR A 12 -16.98 24.15 107.08
N ARG A 13 -17.58 23.63 108.16
CA ARG A 13 -17.26 24.06 109.53
C ARG A 13 -15.80 23.80 109.89
N ILE A 14 -15.25 22.63 109.53
CA ILE A 14 -13.84 22.29 109.78
C ILE A 14 -12.90 23.20 108.96
N LEU A 15 -13.25 23.47 107.69
CA LEU A 15 -12.48 24.40 106.85
C LEU A 15 -12.53 25.84 107.39
N GLN A 16 -13.66 26.26 107.98
CA GLN A 16 -13.86 27.60 108.50
C GLN A 16 -13.15 27.81 109.85
N GLU A 17 -13.11 26.79 110.71
CA GLU A 17 -12.29 26.78 111.92
C GLU A 17 -10.78 26.78 111.59
N ALA A 18 -10.36 25.97 110.61
CA ALA A 18 -8.96 25.95 110.16
C ALA A 18 -8.53 27.29 109.53
N LEU A 19 -9.40 27.92 108.74
CA LEU A 19 -9.13 29.23 108.14
C LEU A 19 -9.03 30.33 109.21
N HIS A 20 -9.90 30.30 110.22
CA HIS A 20 -9.87 31.28 111.32
C HIS A 20 -8.60 31.12 112.18
N ALA A 21 -8.16 29.89 112.44
CA ALA A 21 -6.90 29.62 113.14
C ALA A 21 -5.68 30.09 112.32
N MET A 22 -5.69 29.90 111.00
CA MET A 22 -4.64 30.42 110.10
C MET A 22 -4.59 31.95 110.07
N CYS A 23 -5.75 32.62 110.05
CA CYS A 23 -5.80 34.09 110.08
C CYS A 23 -5.21 34.67 111.36
N LEU A 24 -5.48 34.04 112.51
CA LEU A 24 -4.90 34.45 113.80
C LEU A 24 -3.37 34.31 113.83
N LEU A 25 -2.84 33.18 113.33
CA LEU A 25 -1.38 32.97 113.26
C LEU A 25 -0.70 33.92 112.26
N ALA A 26 -1.37 34.28 111.17
CA ALA A 26 -0.85 35.24 110.20
C ALA A 26 -0.81 36.67 110.77
N GLU A 27 -1.80 37.07 111.56
CA GLU A 27 -1.77 38.37 112.25
C GLU A 27 -0.71 38.43 113.35
N GLU A 28 -0.52 37.34 114.11
CA GLU A 28 0.52 37.24 115.14
C GLU A 28 1.93 37.30 114.52
N ALA A 29 2.17 36.56 113.42
CA ALA A 29 3.43 36.62 112.69
C ALA A 29 3.70 38.01 112.06
N LYS A 30 2.65 38.70 111.62
CA LYS A 30 2.78 40.08 111.11
C LYS A 30 3.13 41.06 112.22
N ALA A 31 2.59 40.87 113.43
CA ALA A 31 2.96 41.66 114.60
C ALA A 31 4.42 41.40 115.02
N ASP A 32 4.90 40.15 114.92
CA ASP A 32 6.30 39.80 115.17
C ASP A 32 7.27 40.47 114.19
N VAL A 33 6.97 40.43 112.89
CA VAL A 33 7.81 41.10 111.87
C VAL A 33 7.85 42.61 112.08
N ILE A 34 6.74 43.24 112.48
CA ILE A 34 6.72 44.67 112.78
C ILE A 34 7.59 44.98 114.02
N ARG A 35 7.53 44.14 115.08
CA ARG A 35 8.40 44.29 116.26
C ARG A 35 9.88 44.10 115.91
N GLU A 36 10.19 43.16 115.02
CA GLU A 36 11.56 42.93 114.54
C GLU A 36 12.07 44.10 113.68
N GLN A 37 11.23 44.68 112.81
CA GLN A 37 11.57 45.90 112.07
C GLN A 37 11.73 47.13 112.98
N GLU A 38 10.93 47.28 114.03
CA GLU A 38 11.09 48.38 114.98
C GLU A 38 12.33 48.22 115.87
N THR A 39 12.69 47.00 116.27
CA THR A 39 13.92 46.73 117.02
C THR A 39 15.17 46.90 116.14
N ALA A 40 15.11 46.53 114.85
CA ALA A 40 16.17 46.83 113.88
C ALA A 40 16.28 48.34 113.58
N ARG A 41 15.17 49.08 113.55
CA ARG A 41 15.17 50.53 113.38
C ARG A 41 15.75 51.26 114.60
N LYS A 42 15.43 50.80 115.82
CA LYS A 42 16.01 51.33 117.07
C LYS A 42 17.51 51.04 117.21
N ALA A 43 18.01 49.93 116.68
CA ALA A 43 19.44 49.62 116.66
C ALA A 43 20.26 50.50 115.68
N ILE A 44 19.61 51.15 114.71
CA ILE A 44 20.25 52.07 113.75
C ILE A 44 20.21 53.54 114.27
N GLU A 45 19.36 53.86 115.25
CA GLU A 45 19.17 55.22 115.77
C GLU A 45 20.02 55.54 117.03
N GLU A 46 20.61 54.54 117.70
CA GLU A 46 21.43 54.71 118.91
C GLU A 46 22.94 54.45 118.70
N ALA A 47 23.51 54.99 117.62
CA ALA A 47 24.96 55.20 117.50
C ALA A 47 25.27 56.73 117.42
N PRO A 48 26.15 57.30 118.27
CA PRO A 48 26.23 58.76 118.45
C PRO A 48 26.98 59.53 117.34
N GLN A 49 26.44 60.72 117.08
CA GLN A 49 26.88 61.85 116.23
C GLN A 49 28.36 62.28 116.40
N VAL A 50 29.03 62.70 115.31
CA VAL A 50 29.86 63.94 115.26
C VAL A 50 29.95 64.51 113.81
N ILE A 51 29.71 65.82 113.73
CA ILE A 51 29.61 66.76 112.61
C ILE A 51 30.96 67.05 111.90
N LYS A 52 30.96 67.17 110.56
CA LYS A 52 31.65 68.24 109.77
C LYS A 52 31.29 68.19 108.27
N GLU A 53 30.54 69.20 107.82
CA GLU A 53 30.25 69.50 106.40
C GLU A 53 31.50 70.02 105.68
N ASN A 54 31.95 69.32 104.62
CA ASN A 54 32.97 69.82 103.70
C ASN A 54 32.53 69.57 102.22
N SER A 55 32.86 70.52 101.34
CA SER A 55 32.20 70.86 100.06
C SER A 55 32.61 70.05 98.81
N GLU A 56 32.85 68.74 98.88
CA GLU A 56 33.43 67.95 97.76
C GLU A 56 32.44 67.04 97.01
N ASP A 57 31.26 66.76 97.57
CA ASP A 57 30.30 65.80 96.99
C ASP A 57 29.37 66.40 95.91
N THR A 58 29.22 67.73 95.88
CA THR A 58 28.36 68.42 94.90
C THR A 58 28.91 68.33 93.48
N GLU A 59 30.24 68.32 93.31
CA GLU A 59 30.88 68.23 91.99
C GLU A 59 30.83 66.81 91.41
N LYS A 60 31.03 65.77 92.24
CA LYS A 60 30.89 64.37 91.81
C LYS A 60 29.46 64.03 91.44
N PHE A 61 28.49 64.53 92.19
CA PHE A 61 27.07 64.38 91.87
C PHE A 61 26.71 65.06 90.53
N ASN A 62 27.22 66.27 90.29
CA ASN A 62 27.00 66.98 89.03
C ASN A 62 27.71 66.31 87.83
N SER A 63 28.90 65.74 88.04
CA SER A 63 29.64 64.97 87.03
C SER A 63 28.95 63.65 86.68
N LEU A 64 28.48 62.92 87.69
CA LEU A 64 27.71 61.69 87.46
C LEU A 64 26.37 61.99 86.79
N THR A 65 25.74 63.13 87.10
CA THR A 65 24.50 63.55 86.45
C THR A 65 24.70 63.90 84.98
N SER A 66 25.79 64.60 84.63
CA SER A 66 26.10 64.91 83.23
C SER A 66 26.50 63.68 82.43
N GLU A 67 27.22 62.73 83.04
CA GLU A 67 27.59 61.46 82.43
C GLU A 67 26.36 60.55 82.23
N VAL A 68 25.43 60.50 83.18
CA VAL A 68 24.16 59.78 83.04
C VAL A 68 23.30 60.37 81.92
N GLU A 69 23.20 61.70 81.82
CA GLU A 69 22.46 62.35 80.73
C GLU A 69 23.16 62.16 79.36
N ALA A 70 24.50 62.18 79.30
CA ALA A 70 25.25 61.87 78.08
C ALA A 70 25.09 60.40 77.65
N LEU A 71 25.16 59.46 78.59
CA LEU A 71 24.92 58.03 78.34
C LEU A 71 23.47 57.78 77.89
N LYS A 72 22.50 58.50 78.45
CA LYS A 72 21.09 58.42 78.06
C LYS A 72 20.85 58.96 76.65
N ALA A 73 21.50 60.07 76.29
CA ALA A 73 21.47 60.60 74.92
C ALA A 73 22.14 59.62 73.93
N SER A 74 23.28 59.04 74.29
CA SER A 74 23.97 58.02 73.48
C SER A 74 23.10 56.77 73.31
N LEU A 75 22.51 56.26 74.39
CA LEU A 75 21.59 55.11 74.36
C LEU A 75 20.36 55.39 73.48
N GLN A 76 19.83 56.62 73.52
CA GLN A 76 18.69 57.01 72.69
C GLN A 76 19.07 57.13 71.21
N SER A 77 20.24 57.69 70.89
CA SER A 77 20.77 57.73 69.53
C SER A 77 21.02 56.32 68.98
N GLU A 78 21.57 55.42 69.79
CA GLU A 78 21.84 54.04 69.38
C GLU A 78 20.55 53.23 69.22
N ARG A 79 19.53 53.48 70.06
CA ARG A 79 18.18 52.93 69.86
C ARG A 79 17.55 53.40 68.56
N GLN A 80 17.69 54.68 68.21
CA GLN A 80 17.16 55.20 66.94
C GLN A 80 17.88 54.57 65.75
N ALA A 81 19.21 54.47 65.81
CA ALA A 81 19.99 53.82 64.76
C ALA A 81 19.64 52.32 64.61
N ALA A 82 19.39 51.61 65.72
CA ALA A 82 18.94 50.23 65.69
C ALA A 82 17.54 50.08 65.08
N GLU A 83 16.63 51.02 65.35
CA GLU A 83 15.28 51.02 64.77
C GLU A 83 15.31 51.35 63.28
N ASP A 84 16.14 52.30 62.83
CA ASP A 84 16.31 52.61 61.41
C ASP A 84 16.90 51.42 60.64
N LEU A 85 17.88 50.72 61.23
CA LEU A 85 18.42 49.46 60.68
C LEU A 85 17.36 48.36 60.62
N ARG A 86 16.51 48.26 61.64
CA ARG A 86 15.41 47.27 61.68
C ARG A 86 14.39 47.54 60.58
N ASN A 87 14.04 48.80 60.35
CA ASN A 87 13.13 49.20 59.27
C ASN A 87 13.76 48.92 57.89
N ALA A 88 15.03 49.27 57.69
CA ALA A 88 15.76 48.96 56.47
C ALA A 88 15.87 47.45 56.21
N PHE A 89 16.08 46.65 57.26
CA PHE A 89 16.10 45.20 57.17
C PHE A 89 14.72 44.64 56.77
N SER A 90 13.64 45.12 57.41
CA SER A 90 12.28 44.71 57.08
C SER A 90 11.91 45.07 55.63
N GLU A 91 12.32 46.24 55.14
CA GLU A 91 12.14 46.60 53.73
C GLU A 91 12.97 45.72 52.79
N ALA A 92 14.21 45.41 53.14
CA ALA A 92 15.08 44.54 52.35
C ALA A 92 14.53 43.10 52.30
N GLU A 93 13.98 42.59 53.40
CA GLU A 93 13.33 41.29 53.48
C GLU A 93 12.05 41.25 52.62
N ALA A 94 11.23 42.30 52.67
CA ALA A 94 10.06 42.44 51.81
C ALA A 94 10.45 42.47 50.32
N ARG A 95 11.48 43.26 49.95
CA ARG A 95 12.02 43.31 48.58
C ARG A 95 12.60 41.96 48.15
N ASN A 96 13.30 41.23 49.02
CA ASN A 96 13.83 39.90 48.73
C ASN A 96 12.71 38.87 48.52
N SER A 97 11.66 38.91 49.34
CA SER A 97 10.47 38.07 49.18
C SER A 97 9.78 38.35 47.85
N GLU A 98 9.59 39.62 47.50
CA GLU A 98 9.04 40.03 46.21
C GLU A 98 9.93 39.57 45.04
N LEU A 99 11.25 39.75 45.12
CA LEU A 99 12.19 39.30 44.09
C LEU A 99 12.19 37.77 43.93
N ALA A 100 12.08 37.02 45.03
CA ALA A 100 12.00 35.57 45.03
C ALA A 100 10.74 35.07 44.31
N THR A 101 9.57 35.67 44.62
CA THR A 101 8.32 35.33 43.91
C THR A 101 8.37 35.70 42.43
N ASN A 102 9.00 36.82 42.08
CA ASN A 102 9.22 37.21 40.69
C ASN A 102 10.16 36.24 39.95
N LEU A 103 11.25 35.80 40.58
CA LEU A 103 12.15 34.79 40.01
C LEU A 103 11.47 33.44 39.81
N GLU A 104 10.66 32.99 40.76
CA GLU A 104 9.88 31.76 40.64
C GLU A 104 8.88 31.86 39.48
N ASN A 105 8.20 33.00 39.34
CA ASN A 105 7.30 33.28 38.23
C ASN A 105 8.03 33.32 36.88
N VAL A 106 9.22 33.92 36.80
CA VAL A 106 10.04 33.94 35.58
C VAL A 106 10.54 32.55 35.23
N THR A 107 11.01 31.78 36.20
CA THR A 107 11.47 30.39 36.02
C THR A 107 10.35 29.53 35.44
N ARG A 108 9.16 29.58 36.04
CA ARG A 108 7.97 28.87 35.55
C ARG A 108 7.60 29.27 34.11
N ARG A 109 7.76 30.53 33.74
CA ARG A 109 7.49 31.01 32.37
C ARG A 109 8.55 30.53 31.38
N VAL A 110 9.82 30.45 31.80
CA VAL A 110 10.90 29.90 30.97
C VAL A 110 10.64 28.42 30.70
N ASP A 111 10.30 27.63 31.72
CA ASP A 111 10.01 26.20 31.55
C ASP A 111 8.85 25.96 30.57
N GLN A 112 7.76 26.72 30.71
CA GLN A 112 6.61 26.65 29.79
C GLN A 112 6.99 26.98 28.33
N LEU A 113 7.82 28.00 28.13
CA LEU A 113 8.27 28.38 26.80
C LEU A 113 9.18 27.31 26.20
N CYS A 114 10.11 26.77 26.98
CA CYS A 114 10.99 25.68 26.56
C CYS A 114 10.21 24.42 26.14
N GLU A 115 9.23 23.98 26.93
CA GLU A 115 8.37 22.84 26.57
C GLU A 115 7.57 23.11 25.29
N SER A 116 6.96 24.30 25.18
CA SER A 116 6.17 24.66 23.99
C SER A 116 7.00 24.73 22.71
N ALA A 117 8.25 25.22 22.79
CA ALA A 117 9.17 25.28 21.66
C ALA A 117 9.65 23.88 21.25
N SER A 118 9.91 22.99 22.20
CA SER A 118 10.27 21.59 21.93
C SER A 118 9.12 20.86 21.21
N LEU A 119 7.89 20.99 21.71
CA LEU A 119 6.71 20.38 21.10
C LEU A 119 6.44 20.92 19.70
N GLN A 120 6.60 22.23 19.47
CA GLN A 120 6.47 22.82 18.13
C GLN A 120 7.53 22.31 17.16
N SER A 121 8.78 22.18 17.60
CA SER A 121 9.86 21.64 16.78
C SER A 121 9.58 20.18 16.38
N GLU A 122 9.13 19.36 17.33
CA GLU A 122 8.76 17.96 17.06
C GLU A 122 7.55 17.84 16.12
N GLN A 123 6.53 18.68 16.30
CA GLN A 123 5.36 18.73 15.42
C GLN A 123 5.73 19.14 13.99
N GLN A 124 6.62 20.12 13.83
CA GLN A 124 7.09 20.55 12.52
C GLN A 124 7.88 19.44 11.82
N ALA A 125 8.79 18.78 12.54
CA ALA A 125 9.56 17.65 11.99
C ALA A 125 8.65 16.47 11.59
N ALA A 126 7.63 16.16 12.40
CA ALA A 126 6.65 15.12 12.08
C ALA A 126 5.81 15.47 10.84
N GLU A 127 5.41 16.74 10.69
CA GLU A 127 4.66 17.22 9.54
C GLU A 127 5.50 17.20 8.24
N ASP A 128 6.78 17.57 8.32
CA ASP A 128 7.68 17.51 7.17
C ASP A 128 7.96 16.07 6.73
N LEU A 129 8.12 15.15 7.69
CA LEU A 129 8.19 13.71 7.41
C LEU A 129 6.90 13.18 6.77
N ARG A 130 5.74 13.63 7.25
CA ARG A 130 4.44 13.24 6.70
C ARG A 130 4.27 13.69 5.25
N LYS A 131 4.67 14.92 4.93
CA LYS A 131 4.69 15.44 3.55
C LYS A 131 5.65 14.65 2.66
N ALA A 132 6.85 14.35 3.16
CA ALA A 132 7.84 13.55 2.42
C ALA A 132 7.32 12.13 2.14
N LEU A 133 6.66 11.51 3.12
CA LEU A 133 6.05 10.19 2.97
C LEU A 133 4.92 10.21 1.91
N SER A 134 4.02 11.18 1.99
CA SER A 134 2.95 11.36 0.98
C SER A 134 3.50 11.54 -0.44
N LEU A 135 4.57 12.33 -0.59
CA LEU A 135 5.23 12.51 -1.89
C LEU A 135 5.89 11.21 -2.38
N ALA A 136 6.51 10.44 -1.49
CA ALA A 136 7.11 9.16 -1.82
C ALA A 136 6.05 8.12 -2.21
N GLU A 137 4.90 8.07 -1.52
CA GLU A 137 3.76 7.23 -1.85
C GLU A 137 3.19 7.55 -3.23
N ALA A 138 3.01 8.84 -3.55
CA ALA A 138 2.55 9.28 -4.87
C ALA A 138 3.52 8.86 -5.99
N ARG A 139 4.83 9.01 -5.76
CA ARG A 139 5.87 8.54 -6.69
C ARG A 139 5.88 7.02 -6.85
N ASN A 140 5.70 6.27 -5.77
CA ASN A 140 5.63 4.80 -5.83
C ASN A 140 4.39 4.34 -6.62
N LEU A 141 3.24 5.00 -6.44
CA LEU A 141 2.05 4.70 -7.24
C LEU A 141 2.30 5.01 -8.73
N GLU A 142 2.91 6.14 -9.04
CA GLU A 142 3.29 6.50 -10.41
C GLU A 142 4.27 5.49 -11.03
N LEU A 143 5.30 5.08 -10.28
CA LEU A 143 6.25 4.07 -10.74
C LEU A 143 5.60 2.70 -10.95
N THR A 144 4.66 2.31 -10.07
CA THR A 144 3.91 1.06 -10.20
C THR A 144 3.08 1.05 -11.49
N THR A 145 2.34 2.13 -11.76
CA THR A 145 1.56 2.26 -13.01
C THR A 145 2.47 2.31 -14.26
N LYS A 146 3.64 2.94 -14.17
CA LYS A 146 4.65 2.90 -15.26
C LYS A 146 5.18 1.49 -15.48
N LEU A 147 5.48 0.76 -14.42
CA LEU A 147 5.97 -0.62 -14.48
C LEU A 147 4.93 -1.54 -15.13
N GLU A 148 3.66 -1.47 -14.70
CA GLU A 148 2.56 -2.23 -15.32
C GLU A 148 2.43 -1.94 -16.82
N ASN A 149 2.55 -0.67 -17.20
CA ASN A 149 2.52 -0.28 -18.61
C ASN A 149 3.72 -0.81 -19.40
N VAL A 150 4.92 -0.81 -18.80
CA VAL A 150 6.12 -1.39 -19.41
C VAL A 150 5.96 -2.90 -19.55
N THR A 151 5.53 -3.61 -18.51
CA THR A 151 5.27 -5.06 -18.54
C THR A 151 4.27 -5.41 -19.65
N ARG A 152 3.14 -4.69 -19.73
CA ARG A 152 2.14 -4.88 -20.80
C ARG A 152 2.73 -4.65 -22.19
N ARG A 153 3.64 -3.69 -22.35
CA ARG A 153 4.33 -3.44 -23.63
C ARG A 153 5.34 -4.53 -23.96
N VAL A 154 6.05 -5.06 -22.97
CA VAL A 154 6.97 -6.19 -23.13
C VAL A 154 6.19 -7.43 -23.58
N ASP A 155 5.06 -7.73 -22.93
CA ASP A 155 4.19 -8.85 -23.29
C ASP A 155 3.71 -8.73 -24.75
N GLN A 156 3.26 -7.53 -25.15
CA GLN A 156 2.86 -7.25 -26.54
C GLN A 156 3.99 -7.43 -27.55
N LEU A 157 5.21 -7.03 -27.21
CA LEU A 157 6.37 -7.20 -28.08
C LEU A 157 6.75 -8.68 -28.20
N CYS A 158 6.72 -9.43 -27.10
CA CYS A 158 7.00 -10.86 -27.07
C CYS A 158 5.97 -11.65 -27.90
N GLU A 159 4.69 -11.27 -27.82
CA GLU A 159 3.64 -11.82 -28.69
C GLU A 159 3.87 -11.46 -30.16
N SER A 160 4.26 -10.21 -30.46
CA SER A 160 4.54 -9.76 -31.83
C SER A 160 5.68 -10.53 -32.48
N GLU A 161 6.80 -10.73 -31.78
CA GLU A 161 7.96 -11.48 -32.27
C GLU A 161 7.62 -12.96 -32.50
N SER A 162 6.90 -13.58 -31.56
CA SER A 162 6.44 -14.97 -31.69
C SER A 162 5.50 -15.15 -32.89
N GLN A 163 4.63 -14.17 -33.16
CA GLN A 163 3.76 -14.17 -34.33
C GLN A 163 4.53 -13.97 -35.64
N GLU A 164 5.61 -13.18 -35.65
CA GLU A 164 6.48 -13.03 -36.83
C GLU A 164 7.19 -14.33 -37.20
N VAL A 165 7.68 -15.07 -36.19
CA VAL A 165 8.26 -16.41 -36.41
C VAL A 165 7.21 -17.33 -37.03
N LEU A 166 5.99 -17.36 -36.51
CA LEU A 166 4.91 -18.17 -37.10
C LEU A 166 4.66 -17.78 -38.56
N VAL A 167 4.51 -16.49 -38.84
CA VAL A 167 4.27 -15.98 -40.21
C VAL A 167 5.39 -16.41 -41.15
N LYS A 168 6.65 -16.27 -40.75
CA LYS A 168 7.79 -16.70 -41.55
C LYS A 168 7.78 -18.20 -41.82
N CYS A 169 7.44 -19.01 -40.81
CA CYS A 169 7.36 -20.47 -40.94
C CYS A 169 6.24 -20.89 -41.89
N ILE A 170 5.04 -20.33 -41.77
CA ILE A 170 3.87 -20.75 -42.57
C ILE A 170 3.89 -20.18 -43.99
N SER A 171 4.70 -19.15 -44.26
CA SER A 171 4.99 -18.71 -45.63
C SER A 171 5.81 -19.73 -46.43
N GLN A 172 6.38 -20.74 -45.77
CA GLN A 172 7.11 -21.83 -46.42
C GLN A 172 6.21 -23.07 -46.57
N ASN A 173 6.56 -23.96 -47.49
CA ASN A 173 5.93 -25.29 -47.58
C ASN A 173 6.53 -26.21 -46.50
N LEU A 174 5.81 -26.40 -45.41
CA LEU A 174 6.22 -27.24 -44.27
C LEU A 174 5.94 -28.73 -44.50
N GLY A 175 5.27 -29.09 -45.60
CA GLY A 175 4.99 -30.48 -45.97
C GLY A 175 4.03 -31.20 -45.02
N TYR A 176 4.24 -32.51 -44.93
CA TYR A 176 3.34 -33.46 -44.27
C TYR A 176 4.12 -34.37 -43.31
N ASP A 177 3.52 -34.65 -42.16
CA ASP A 177 4.00 -35.65 -41.21
C ASP A 177 2.89 -36.66 -40.93
N GLY A 178 3.15 -37.95 -41.17
CA GLY A 178 2.14 -39.01 -41.01
C GLY A 178 0.84 -38.76 -41.79
N GLY A 179 0.92 -38.10 -42.96
CA GLY A 179 -0.23 -37.71 -43.77
C GLY A 179 -0.98 -36.46 -43.29
N LYS A 180 -0.49 -35.78 -42.24
CA LYS A 180 -1.09 -34.56 -41.69
C LYS A 180 -0.35 -33.32 -42.18
N PRO A 181 -1.06 -32.28 -42.63
CA PRO A 181 -0.44 -31.05 -43.06
C PRO A 181 0.17 -30.30 -41.86
N VAL A 182 1.50 -30.15 -41.86
CA VAL A 182 2.25 -29.63 -40.71
C VAL A 182 1.89 -28.17 -40.43
N ALA A 183 1.72 -27.34 -41.47
CA ALA A 183 1.41 -25.92 -41.28
C ALA A 183 0.07 -25.72 -40.57
N ALA A 184 -0.96 -26.48 -40.93
CA ALA A 184 -2.25 -26.47 -40.23
C ALA A 184 -2.12 -26.82 -38.74
N CYS A 185 -1.32 -27.83 -38.41
CA CYS A 185 -1.09 -28.22 -37.02
C CYS A 185 -0.34 -27.14 -36.22
N VAL A 186 0.69 -26.52 -36.82
CA VAL A 186 1.47 -25.45 -36.21
C VAL A 186 0.57 -24.23 -35.97
N ILE A 187 -0.16 -23.77 -36.99
CA ILE A 187 -1.11 -22.66 -36.90
C ILE A 187 -2.10 -22.91 -35.77
N TYR A 188 -2.74 -24.08 -35.75
CA TYR A 188 -3.74 -24.41 -34.74
C TYR A 188 -3.15 -24.37 -33.32
N LYS A 189 -1.98 -24.98 -33.10
CA LYS A 189 -1.31 -25.00 -31.79
C LYS A 189 -0.93 -23.60 -31.32
N CYS A 190 -0.41 -22.75 -32.20
CA CYS A 190 -0.07 -21.36 -31.88
C CYS A 190 -1.32 -20.55 -31.50
N LEU A 191 -2.40 -20.69 -32.26
CA LEU A 191 -3.66 -19.98 -31.97
C LEU A 191 -4.29 -20.42 -30.64
N LEU A 192 -4.15 -21.70 -30.25
CA LEU A 192 -4.56 -22.17 -28.93
C LEU A 192 -3.67 -21.59 -27.83
N HIS A 193 -2.35 -21.64 -28.00
CA HIS A 193 -1.39 -21.15 -27.02
C HIS A 193 -1.60 -19.66 -26.71
N TRP A 194 -1.84 -18.84 -27.74
CA TRP A 194 -2.15 -17.42 -27.61
C TRP A 194 -3.62 -17.12 -27.28
N ARG A 195 -4.45 -18.16 -27.05
CA ARG A 195 -5.91 -18.02 -26.81
C ARG A 195 -6.61 -17.11 -27.83
N SER A 196 -6.12 -17.10 -29.08
CA SER A 196 -6.57 -16.16 -30.12
C SER A 196 -8.04 -16.32 -30.50
N PHE A 197 -8.65 -17.46 -30.14
CA PHE A 197 -10.07 -17.70 -30.36
C PHE A 197 -10.99 -16.99 -29.37
N GLU A 198 -10.47 -16.57 -28.21
CA GLU A 198 -11.23 -16.00 -27.08
C GLU A 198 -11.15 -14.47 -27.01
N VAL A 199 -10.26 -13.87 -27.81
CA VAL A 199 -10.01 -12.42 -27.81
C VAL A 199 -10.88 -11.69 -28.83
N GLU A 200 -11.28 -10.46 -28.50
CA GLU A 200 -12.11 -9.62 -29.38
C GLU A 200 -11.31 -8.90 -30.46
N ARG A 201 -9.99 -8.76 -30.27
CA ARG A 201 -9.08 -8.13 -31.22
C ARG A 201 -7.81 -8.97 -31.35
N THR A 202 -7.52 -9.38 -32.57
CA THR A 202 -6.24 -10.00 -32.94
C THR A 202 -6.03 -9.83 -34.44
N ASN A 203 -4.78 -9.59 -34.86
CA ASN A 203 -4.40 -9.45 -36.27
C ASN A 203 -3.84 -10.75 -36.86
N ILE A 204 -3.65 -11.80 -36.04
CA ILE A 204 -2.98 -13.03 -36.49
C ILE A 204 -3.81 -13.76 -37.55
N PHE A 205 -5.14 -13.73 -37.44
CA PHE A 205 -6.04 -14.30 -38.44
C PHE A 205 -5.86 -13.63 -39.80
N ASP A 206 -5.85 -12.30 -39.83
CA ASP A 206 -5.66 -11.53 -41.07
C ASP A 206 -4.29 -11.80 -41.70
N ARG A 207 -3.24 -11.94 -40.87
CA ARG A 207 -1.89 -12.29 -41.34
C ARG A 207 -1.86 -13.68 -41.97
N ILE A 208 -2.48 -14.69 -41.34
CA ILE A 208 -2.60 -16.05 -41.90
C ILE A 208 -3.40 -16.04 -43.20
N VAL A 209 -4.55 -15.36 -43.21
CA VAL A 209 -5.41 -15.21 -44.39
C VAL A 209 -4.64 -14.58 -45.55
N LYS A 210 -3.85 -13.53 -45.28
CA LYS A 210 -3.02 -12.87 -46.30
C LYS A 210 -1.97 -13.81 -46.90
N ILE A 211 -1.37 -14.67 -46.08
CA ILE A 211 -0.40 -15.67 -46.56
C ILE A 211 -1.08 -16.66 -47.50
N ILE A 212 -2.22 -17.23 -47.08
CA ILE A 212 -3.01 -18.15 -47.92
C ILE A 212 -3.42 -17.46 -49.22
N ALA A 213 -3.97 -16.24 -49.14
CA ALA A 213 -4.40 -15.46 -50.30
C ALA A 213 -3.24 -15.22 -51.29
N SER A 214 -2.09 -14.77 -50.80
CA SER A 214 -0.92 -14.53 -51.65
C SER A 214 -0.41 -15.80 -52.33
N ALA A 215 -0.44 -16.94 -51.63
CA ALA A 215 0.04 -18.19 -52.18
C ALA A 215 -0.90 -18.78 -53.26
N ILE A 216 -2.18 -18.41 -53.25
CA ILE A 216 -3.16 -18.85 -54.26
C ILE A 216 -3.37 -17.84 -55.40
N GLU A 217 -2.89 -16.60 -55.24
CA GLU A 217 -2.98 -15.53 -56.26
C GLU A 217 -1.76 -15.50 -57.19
N VAL A 218 -0.59 -15.97 -56.73
CA VAL A 218 0.66 -16.00 -57.52
C VAL A 218 0.71 -17.26 -58.38
N SER A 219 -0.10 -17.27 -59.44
CA SER A 219 -0.35 -18.47 -60.25
C SER A 219 -0.35 -18.24 -61.77
N ASP A 220 0.15 -17.09 -62.23
CA ASP A 220 0.27 -16.75 -63.67
C ASP A 220 1.57 -17.28 -64.32
N SER A 221 2.32 -18.15 -63.64
CA SER A 221 3.53 -18.73 -64.22
C SER A 221 3.18 -19.75 -65.31
N TYR A 222 3.99 -19.80 -66.37
CA TYR A 222 3.87 -20.60 -67.60
C TYR A 222 3.76 -22.14 -67.40
N LYS A 223 3.69 -22.63 -66.15
CA LYS A 223 3.55 -24.04 -65.77
C LYS A 223 2.34 -24.25 -64.86
N VAL A 224 1.28 -24.83 -65.42
CA VAL A 224 0.03 -25.16 -64.70
C VAL A 224 0.25 -26.24 -63.62
N SER A 225 1.23 -27.13 -63.80
CA SER A 225 1.54 -28.24 -62.86
C SER A 225 1.96 -27.75 -61.48
N ASP A 226 2.87 -26.78 -61.42
CA ASP A 226 3.50 -26.32 -60.17
C ASP A 226 2.50 -25.50 -59.34
N ASN A 227 1.60 -24.80 -60.04
CA ASN A 227 0.47 -24.12 -59.41
C ASN A 227 -0.50 -25.10 -58.73
N ASN A 228 -0.83 -26.21 -59.39
CA ASN A 228 -1.77 -27.18 -58.83
C ASN A 228 -1.24 -27.87 -57.56
N GLU A 229 0.07 -28.02 -57.41
CA GLU A 229 0.69 -28.54 -56.19
C GLU A 229 0.54 -27.55 -55.02
N VAL A 230 0.80 -26.26 -55.25
CA VAL A 230 0.61 -25.20 -54.24
C VAL A 230 -0.86 -25.10 -53.83
N LEU A 231 -1.77 -25.15 -54.80
CA LEU A 231 -3.22 -25.19 -54.55
C LEU A 231 -3.61 -26.41 -53.71
N ALA A 232 -3.13 -27.60 -54.05
CA ALA A 232 -3.44 -28.83 -53.30
C ALA A 232 -2.88 -28.80 -51.87
N TYR A 233 -1.69 -28.25 -51.67
CA TYR A 233 -1.09 -28.03 -50.35
C TYR A 233 -1.98 -27.13 -49.48
N TRP A 234 -2.36 -25.96 -49.99
CA TRP A 234 -3.20 -25.02 -49.24
C TRP A 234 -4.65 -25.50 -49.07
N LEU A 235 -5.17 -26.31 -50.02
CA LEU A 235 -6.44 -27.01 -49.88
C LEU A 235 -6.42 -27.95 -48.66
N SER A 236 -5.37 -28.78 -48.56
CA SER A 236 -5.19 -29.73 -47.45
C SER A 236 -5.02 -29.03 -46.10
N ASN A 237 -4.18 -28.00 -46.04
CA ASN A 237 -3.96 -27.21 -44.83
C ASN A 237 -5.25 -26.52 -44.37
N SER A 238 -5.95 -25.85 -45.29
CA SER A 238 -7.21 -25.16 -44.98
C SER A 238 -8.30 -26.13 -44.54
N ALA A 239 -8.38 -27.32 -45.16
CA ALA A 239 -9.36 -28.34 -44.81
C ALA A 239 -9.10 -28.90 -43.40
N MET A 240 -7.84 -29.15 -43.08
CA MET A 240 -7.45 -29.57 -41.73
C MET A 240 -7.78 -28.49 -40.70
N LEU A 241 -7.45 -27.22 -40.97
CA LEU A 241 -7.80 -26.09 -40.09
C LEU A 241 -9.30 -26.00 -39.86
N VAL A 242 -10.12 -26.01 -40.91
CA VAL A 242 -11.58 -26.01 -40.77
C VAL A 242 -12.06 -27.19 -39.93
N CYS A 243 -11.51 -28.40 -40.15
CA CYS A 243 -11.89 -29.59 -39.40
C CYS A 243 -11.57 -29.46 -37.90
N VAL A 244 -10.37 -28.99 -37.54
CA VAL A 244 -9.99 -28.81 -36.12
C VAL A 244 -10.75 -27.65 -35.48
N LEU A 245 -11.01 -26.55 -36.21
CA LEU A 245 -11.82 -25.43 -35.74
C LEU A 245 -13.28 -25.82 -35.54
N GLN A 246 -13.86 -26.64 -36.41
CA GLN A 246 -15.22 -27.19 -36.23
C GLN A 246 -15.35 -28.03 -34.96
N ARG A 247 -14.30 -28.77 -34.57
CA ARG A 247 -14.28 -29.54 -33.32
C ARG A 247 -14.06 -28.66 -32.09
N THR A 248 -13.20 -27.65 -32.23
CA THR A 248 -12.87 -26.69 -31.16
C THR A 248 -14.05 -25.76 -30.85
N PHE A 249 -14.77 -25.31 -31.88
CA PHE A 249 -15.93 -24.45 -31.78
C PHE A 249 -17.19 -25.31 -31.71
N ARG A 250 -17.60 -25.73 -30.52
CA ARG A 250 -18.94 -26.30 -30.33
C ARG A 250 -19.88 -25.26 -29.73
N SER A 251 -20.98 -25.05 -30.45
CA SER A 251 -22.15 -24.29 -30.03
C SER A 251 -22.74 -24.89 -28.75
N SER A 252 -23.20 -24.04 -27.84
CA SER A 252 -23.90 -24.39 -26.60
C SER A 252 -25.27 -25.10 -26.80
N THR A 253 -25.50 -25.78 -27.92
CA THR A 253 -26.76 -26.46 -28.23
C THR A 253 -26.51 -27.82 -28.87
N MET A 254 -27.11 -28.85 -28.26
CA MET A 254 -27.28 -30.23 -28.72
C MET A 254 -26.20 -31.26 -28.34
N LEU A 255 -26.21 -31.62 -27.04
CA LEU A 255 -26.01 -33.00 -26.61
C LEU A 255 -27.17 -33.86 -27.15
N SER A 256 -27.00 -34.51 -28.31
CA SER A 256 -27.57 -35.83 -28.59
C SER A 256 -27.26 -36.22 -30.04
N SER A 257 -26.25 -37.07 -30.22
CA SER A 257 -26.28 -38.17 -31.20
C SER A 257 -25.01 -39.00 -30.99
N LYS A 258 -25.18 -40.12 -30.28
CA LYS A 258 -24.28 -41.26 -30.34
C LYS A 258 -24.26 -41.74 -31.81
N GLY A 259 -23.09 -41.83 -32.43
CA GLY A 259 -23.01 -42.40 -33.79
C GLY A 259 -21.64 -42.30 -34.47
N LEU A 260 -20.97 -43.44 -34.51
CA LEU A 260 -19.91 -43.84 -35.45
C LEU A 260 -18.47 -43.36 -35.19
N MET A 261 -17.75 -44.23 -34.48
CA MET A 261 -16.30 -44.29 -34.37
C MET A 261 -15.65 -44.45 -35.76
N SER A 262 -14.81 -43.47 -36.13
CA SER A 262 -13.62 -43.69 -36.96
C SER A 262 -12.42 -43.30 -36.09
N GLY A 263 -12.27 -44.04 -34.99
CA GLY A 263 -11.25 -43.82 -33.98
C GLY A 263 -9.97 -44.54 -34.34
N VAL A 264 -9.03 -43.83 -34.97
CA VAL A 264 -7.57 -44.08 -34.91
C VAL A 264 -6.77 -42.79 -35.15
N LEU A 265 -7.28 -41.80 -35.91
CA LEU A 265 -6.39 -40.79 -36.51
C LEU A 265 -6.11 -39.49 -35.71
N VAL A 266 -6.81 -39.20 -34.60
CA VAL A 266 -6.80 -37.86 -33.96
C VAL A 266 -6.55 -37.90 -32.43
N SER A 267 -6.12 -39.04 -31.87
CA SER A 267 -5.92 -39.19 -30.41
C SER A 267 -4.82 -38.29 -29.80
N TYR A 268 -3.94 -37.68 -30.60
CA TYR A 268 -2.87 -36.79 -30.11
C TYR A 268 -3.24 -35.29 -30.05
N LEU A 269 -4.37 -34.87 -30.64
CA LEU A 269 -4.79 -33.45 -30.64
C LEU A 269 -6.11 -33.21 -29.87
N ASP A 270 -6.79 -34.28 -29.44
CA ASP A 270 -8.23 -34.27 -29.18
C ASP A 270 -8.63 -34.45 -27.70
N ARG A 271 -8.03 -33.73 -26.74
CA ARG A 271 -8.54 -33.85 -25.36
C ARG A 271 -8.81 -32.60 -24.52
N GLN A 272 -8.62 -31.36 -24.97
CA GLN A 272 -8.69 -30.28 -23.97
C GLN A 272 -9.15 -28.86 -24.33
N SER A 273 -9.72 -28.59 -25.51
CA SER A 273 -10.06 -27.18 -25.81
C SER A 273 -11.42 -27.05 -26.48
N GLN A 274 -12.49 -27.23 -25.70
CA GLN A 274 -13.77 -26.62 -26.06
C GLN A 274 -13.64 -25.12 -25.77
N VAL A 275 -13.74 -24.30 -26.80
CA VAL A 275 -13.57 -22.85 -26.70
C VAL A 275 -14.82 -22.18 -27.26
N VAL A 276 -15.33 -21.15 -26.58
CA VAL A 276 -16.38 -20.28 -27.11
C VAL A 276 -15.72 -19.25 -28.02
N PRO A 277 -15.81 -19.38 -29.36
CA PRO A 277 -15.11 -18.47 -30.26
C PRO A 277 -15.74 -17.07 -30.25
N LYS A 278 -14.91 -16.04 -30.22
CA LYS A 278 -15.32 -14.66 -30.51
C LYS A 278 -15.51 -14.44 -32.02
N CYS A 279 -16.05 -13.28 -32.38
CA CYS A 279 -16.33 -12.91 -33.78
C CYS A 279 -15.13 -13.07 -34.74
N PRO A 280 -13.90 -12.62 -34.42
CA PRO A 280 -12.75 -12.78 -35.32
C PRO A 280 -12.45 -14.24 -35.67
N ALA A 281 -12.58 -15.15 -34.70
CA ALA A 281 -12.35 -16.58 -34.90
C ALA A 281 -13.41 -17.23 -35.80
N MET A 282 -14.68 -16.80 -35.66
CA MET A 282 -15.75 -17.24 -36.55
C MET A 282 -15.55 -16.75 -37.98
N LEU A 283 -15.11 -15.50 -38.15
CA LEU A 283 -14.79 -14.93 -39.46
C LEU A 283 -13.62 -15.67 -40.11
N PHE A 284 -12.55 -15.94 -39.36
CA PHE A 284 -11.40 -16.70 -39.82
C PHE A 284 -11.81 -18.09 -40.35
N LYS A 285 -12.67 -18.81 -39.61
CA LYS A 285 -13.21 -20.09 -40.06
C LYS A 285 -14.00 -19.96 -41.37
N LYS A 286 -14.82 -18.90 -41.51
CA LYS A 286 -15.55 -18.63 -42.76
C LYS A 286 -14.57 -18.37 -43.92
N GLN A 287 -13.56 -17.53 -43.73
CA GLN A 287 -12.54 -17.25 -44.74
C GLN A 287 -11.80 -18.52 -45.19
N LEU A 288 -11.49 -19.44 -44.27
CA LEU A 288 -10.90 -20.73 -44.62
C LEU A 288 -11.84 -21.58 -45.50
N ILE A 289 -13.14 -21.58 -45.22
CA ILE A 289 -14.14 -22.28 -46.07
C ILE A 289 -14.21 -21.64 -47.45
N ASP A 290 -14.19 -20.31 -47.53
CA ASP A 290 -14.19 -19.58 -48.81
C ASP A 290 -12.91 -19.90 -49.61
N PHE A 291 -11.75 -19.99 -48.94
CA PHE A 291 -10.50 -20.46 -49.58
C PHE A 291 -10.62 -21.88 -50.12
N LEU A 292 -11.23 -22.81 -49.37
CA LEU A 292 -11.45 -24.19 -49.85
C LEU A 292 -12.25 -24.20 -51.15
N GLN A 293 -13.34 -23.43 -51.21
CA GLN A 293 -14.18 -23.33 -52.40
C GLN A 293 -13.43 -22.70 -53.57
N LYS A 294 -12.70 -21.60 -53.32
CA LYS A 294 -11.90 -20.90 -54.33
C LYS A 294 -10.82 -21.83 -54.90
N ILE A 295 -10.05 -22.50 -54.04
CA ILE A 295 -8.98 -23.41 -54.44
C ILE A 295 -9.52 -24.59 -55.24
N TYR A 296 -10.60 -25.22 -54.77
CA TYR A 296 -11.24 -26.31 -55.50
C TYR A 296 -11.74 -25.86 -56.89
N GLY A 297 -12.35 -24.68 -56.97
CA GLY A 297 -12.76 -24.06 -58.23
C GLY A 297 -11.59 -23.87 -59.19
N MET A 298 -10.49 -23.28 -58.70
CA MET A 298 -9.28 -23.07 -59.51
C MET A 298 -8.69 -24.40 -60.03
N MET A 299 -8.56 -25.41 -59.17
CA MET A 299 -8.05 -26.72 -59.59
C MET A 299 -8.96 -27.39 -60.63
N ARG A 300 -10.29 -27.34 -60.42
CA ARG A 300 -11.28 -27.87 -61.36
C ARG A 300 -11.20 -27.16 -62.71
N ASP A 301 -11.11 -25.84 -62.69
CA ASP A 301 -11.09 -25.03 -63.92
C ASP A 301 -9.77 -25.22 -64.69
N ASN A 302 -8.65 -25.40 -63.98
CA ASN A 302 -7.37 -25.80 -64.59
C ASN A 302 -7.48 -27.18 -65.27
N LEU A 303 -8.03 -28.17 -64.57
CA LEU A 303 -8.23 -29.52 -65.14
C LEU A 303 -9.15 -29.48 -66.38
N LYS A 304 -10.22 -28.69 -66.30
CA LYS A 304 -11.14 -28.47 -67.42
C LYS A 304 -10.40 -27.86 -68.62
N LYS A 305 -9.55 -26.84 -68.41
CA LYS A 305 -8.74 -26.22 -69.47
C LYS A 305 -7.77 -27.21 -70.12
N GLU A 306 -7.14 -28.10 -69.34
CA GLU A 306 -6.24 -29.14 -69.89
C GLU A 306 -6.97 -30.21 -70.71
N ILE A 307 -8.14 -30.65 -70.25
CA ILE A 307 -8.87 -31.77 -70.87
C ILE A 307 -9.72 -31.31 -72.07
N LEU A 308 -10.29 -30.10 -72.02
CA LEU A 308 -11.29 -29.64 -73.00
C LEU A 308 -10.82 -29.70 -74.46
N PRO A 309 -9.60 -29.25 -74.84
CA PRO A 309 -9.13 -29.33 -76.23
C PRO A 309 -9.05 -30.77 -76.75
N HIS A 310 -8.72 -31.72 -75.87
CA HIS A 310 -8.66 -33.13 -76.23
C HIS A 310 -10.04 -33.75 -76.38
N LEU A 311 -11.00 -33.36 -75.53
CA LEU A 311 -12.40 -33.79 -75.65
C LEU A 311 -13.07 -33.24 -76.90
N GLU A 312 -12.87 -31.95 -77.21
CA GLU A 312 -13.41 -31.32 -78.41
C GLU A 312 -12.91 -32.03 -79.68
N TYR A 313 -11.61 -32.33 -79.76
CA TYR A 313 -11.04 -33.11 -80.86
C TYR A 313 -11.69 -34.51 -80.97
N CYS A 314 -11.85 -35.22 -79.84
CA CYS A 314 -12.49 -36.54 -79.83
C CYS A 314 -13.97 -36.50 -80.26
N LYS A 315 -14.67 -35.39 -80.01
CA LYS A 315 -16.09 -35.19 -80.37
C LYS A 315 -16.29 -34.80 -81.83
N GLN A 316 -15.41 -33.94 -82.36
CA GLN A 316 -15.53 -33.36 -83.70
C GLN A 316 -15.07 -34.28 -84.82
N ALA A 317 -14.55 -35.47 -84.52
CA ALA A 317 -14.03 -36.38 -85.52
C ALA A 317 -15.05 -37.51 -85.82
N PRO A 318 -16.05 -37.29 -86.71
CA PRO A 318 -17.00 -38.33 -87.10
C PRO A 318 -16.29 -39.48 -87.82
N TRP A 319 -16.62 -40.70 -87.42
CA TRP A 319 -16.25 -41.89 -88.17
C TRP A 319 -16.80 -41.79 -89.61
N PRO A 320 -16.02 -42.14 -90.66
CA PRO A 320 -14.74 -42.85 -90.67
C PRO A 320 -13.49 -41.96 -90.91
N PHE A 321 -13.61 -40.63 -90.91
CA PHE A 321 -12.55 -39.71 -91.35
C PHE A 321 -11.46 -39.43 -90.30
N SER A 322 -11.66 -39.90 -89.07
CA SER A 322 -10.77 -39.63 -87.93
C SER A 322 -9.65 -40.67 -87.83
N ASN A 323 -8.39 -40.22 -87.85
CA ASN A 323 -7.23 -41.06 -87.62
C ASN A 323 -7.32 -41.76 -86.24
N PRO A 324 -7.47 -43.10 -86.18
CA PRO A 324 -7.57 -43.84 -84.92
C PRO A 324 -6.37 -43.63 -84.00
N LYS A 325 -5.16 -43.47 -84.57
CA LYS A 325 -3.92 -43.26 -83.80
C LYS A 325 -3.93 -41.91 -83.09
N GLU A 326 -4.40 -40.85 -83.75
CA GLU A 326 -4.52 -39.52 -83.13
C GLU A 326 -5.55 -39.50 -82.02
N ARG A 327 -6.71 -40.16 -82.20
CA ARG A 327 -7.71 -40.28 -81.12
C ARG A 327 -7.15 -40.98 -79.88
N ILE A 328 -6.35 -42.03 -80.05
CA ILE A 328 -5.68 -42.71 -78.93
C ILE A 328 -4.75 -41.75 -78.18
N VAL A 329 -3.98 -40.91 -78.90
CA VAL A 329 -3.10 -39.91 -78.26
C VAL A 329 -3.89 -38.90 -77.44
N HIS A 330 -5.02 -38.40 -77.95
CA HIS A 330 -5.88 -37.48 -77.21
C HIS A 330 -6.49 -38.13 -75.96
N TRP A 331 -6.96 -39.38 -76.05
CA TRP A 331 -7.43 -40.14 -74.89
C TRP A 331 -6.33 -40.38 -73.84
N GLN A 332 -5.12 -40.72 -74.28
CA GLN A 332 -3.96 -40.90 -73.39
C GLN A 332 -3.62 -39.60 -72.65
N ARG A 333 -3.70 -38.44 -73.32
CA ARG A 333 -3.51 -37.12 -72.67
C ARG A 333 -4.57 -36.84 -71.61
N ILE A 334 -5.85 -37.12 -71.88
CA ILE A 334 -6.93 -36.97 -70.90
C ILE A 334 -6.68 -37.85 -69.67
N VAL A 335 -6.38 -39.13 -69.88
CA VAL A 335 -6.08 -40.07 -68.80
C VAL A 335 -4.83 -39.63 -68.03
N GLY A 336 -3.83 -39.09 -68.73
CA GLY A 336 -2.61 -38.51 -68.15
C GLY A 336 -2.90 -37.35 -67.21
N SER A 337 -3.68 -36.35 -67.65
CA SER A 337 -4.08 -35.21 -66.81
C SER A 337 -4.89 -35.65 -65.59
N LEU A 338 -5.88 -36.54 -65.76
CA LEU A 338 -6.66 -37.07 -64.64
C LEU A 338 -5.79 -37.82 -63.62
N ARG A 339 -4.83 -38.62 -64.10
CA ARG A 339 -3.89 -39.34 -63.24
C ARG A 339 -2.96 -38.38 -62.48
N SER A 340 -2.49 -37.32 -63.15
CA SER A 340 -1.66 -36.27 -62.53
C SER A 340 -2.41 -35.59 -61.37
N TYR A 341 -3.63 -35.11 -61.59
CA TYR A 341 -4.45 -34.48 -60.54
C TYR A 341 -4.78 -35.44 -59.40
N LEU A 342 -5.08 -36.71 -59.71
CA LEU A 342 -5.29 -37.72 -58.67
C LEU A 342 -4.03 -37.92 -57.82
N ASN A 343 -2.85 -37.93 -58.43
CA ASN A 343 -1.59 -38.05 -57.70
C ASN A 343 -1.31 -36.81 -56.85
N ILE A 344 -1.55 -35.60 -57.35
CA ILE A 344 -1.42 -34.35 -56.60
C ILE A 344 -2.33 -34.36 -55.36
N MET A 345 -3.60 -34.75 -55.52
CA MET A 345 -4.54 -34.82 -54.39
C MET A 345 -4.14 -35.88 -53.36
N LYS A 346 -3.64 -37.04 -53.81
CA LYS A 346 -3.14 -38.10 -52.92
C LYS A 346 -1.87 -37.68 -52.17
N ALA A 347 -0.89 -37.09 -52.87
CA ALA A 347 0.36 -36.61 -52.29
C ALA A 347 0.12 -35.54 -51.20
N ASN A 348 -0.92 -34.73 -51.38
CA ASN A 348 -1.30 -33.68 -50.44
C ASN A 348 -2.32 -34.13 -49.37
N ASN A 349 -2.60 -35.44 -49.26
CA ASN A 349 -3.54 -36.01 -48.28
C ASN A 349 -4.91 -35.30 -48.25
N VAL A 350 -5.39 -34.82 -49.40
CA VAL A 350 -6.69 -34.16 -49.50
C VAL A 350 -7.74 -35.23 -49.23
N SER A 351 -8.42 -35.13 -48.09
CA SER A 351 -9.43 -36.12 -47.68
C SER A 351 -10.57 -36.14 -48.70
N LEU A 352 -10.90 -37.32 -49.24
CA LEU A 352 -11.99 -37.55 -50.20
C LEU A 352 -13.39 -37.29 -49.60
N ARG A 353 -13.48 -36.86 -48.34
CA ARG A 353 -14.71 -36.46 -47.65
C ARG A 353 -14.79 -34.93 -47.54
N ILE A 354 -14.72 -34.23 -48.67
CA ILE A 354 -15.28 -32.87 -48.76
C ILE A 354 -16.76 -33.09 -49.08
N ARG A 355 -17.61 -33.15 -48.06
CA ARG A 355 -19.07 -33.16 -48.19
C ARG A 355 -19.63 -31.95 -47.47
#